data_AF-A0A959NA70-F1
#
_entry.id   AF-A0A959NA70-F1
#
_cell.length_a   1.000
_cell.length_b   1.000
_cell.length_c   1.000
_cell.angle_alpha   90.00
_cell.angle_beta   90.00
_cell.angle_gamma   90.00
#
_symmetry.space_group_name_H-M   'P 1'
#
loop_
_entity.id
_entity.type
_entity.pdbx_description
1 polymer ?
#
loop_
_entity_poly.entity_id
_entity_poly.type
_entity_poly.pdbx_seq_one_letter_code
_entity_poly.pdbx_strand_id
1 'polypeptide(L)'
;MFRIIPEGLTFREHALLKNGQGLFLIPANENDVERVTSFMSRLSQESLRMRFMASVSQVSDQIIKDLCSGNFKDTGCLLATEGESKNAKVVGLANYISMGNNRTAEVAFLVEDDYQGLGISTLLLERLAGIAAANGIIEFEAEVLPDNQQMINVFKSSGFELHKVWDSDTIHIEFPVDGASSLWKRTALRERIAVANSLLPLLRPKNIVVVGAEKDPSSLGNMIFNNILAGNFTGTVYPINNGGNSVNGVKAYSSFSDIPENINLAIIAIPAEEVLSAAKESIKAGAKAIVVVSTGFAEAGAEGKQRQKELVELVRANGVRLLGPSCLGVMNTDQEIKLNASLLPHLTPKGKIGLFAHSAALGLVILNYAQSLGLSF
;
A
#
# COMPACT_ATOMS: atom_id res chain seq x y z
N MET A 1 9.97 -2.24 -22.70
CA MET A 1 9.21 -1.00 -22.83
C MET A 1 8.59 -0.64 -21.49
N PHE A 2 9.22 0.31 -20.78
CA PHE A 2 8.53 1.01 -19.71
C PHE A 2 7.31 1.73 -20.30
N ARG A 3 6.27 1.88 -19.49
CA ARG A 3 5.09 2.64 -19.90
C ARG A 3 5.52 4.10 -20.11
N ILE A 4 5.29 4.66 -21.29
CA ILE A 4 5.46 6.09 -21.55
C ILE A 4 4.39 6.84 -20.73
N ILE A 5 4.81 7.85 -19.98
CA ILE A 5 3.96 8.63 -19.08
C ILE A 5 4.01 10.09 -19.52
N PRO A 6 3.14 10.52 -20.46
CA PRO A 6 3.11 11.90 -20.93
C PRO A 6 2.61 12.89 -19.88
N GLU A 7 1.97 12.41 -18.80
CA GLU A 7 1.33 13.26 -17.80
C GLU A 7 2.29 13.95 -16.83
N GLY A 8 3.61 13.76 -16.91
CA GLY A 8 4.65 14.56 -16.22
C GLY A 8 4.24 15.13 -14.85
N LEU A 9 3.86 16.41 -14.82
CA LEU A 9 3.46 17.15 -13.61
C LEU A 9 2.09 16.78 -13.01
N THR A 10 1.19 16.20 -13.79
CA THR A 10 -0.12 15.70 -13.33
C THR A 10 -0.09 14.20 -13.04
N PHE A 11 1.07 13.55 -13.22
CA PHE A 11 1.25 12.14 -12.91
C PHE A 11 0.88 11.85 -11.46
N ARG A 12 0.12 10.79 -11.26
CA ARG A 12 -0.18 10.26 -9.93
C ARG A 12 -0.42 8.77 -10.03
N GLU A 13 0.25 8.03 -9.17
CA GLU A 13 0.07 6.58 -9.13
C GLU A 13 0.08 6.08 -7.69
N HIS A 14 -0.86 5.19 -7.38
CA HIS A 14 -0.81 4.39 -6.16
C HIS A 14 -0.06 3.09 -6.46
N ALA A 15 1.00 2.83 -5.71
CA ALA A 15 1.86 1.66 -5.88
C ALA A 15 1.95 0.84 -4.59
N LEU A 16 2.29 -0.43 -4.73
CA LEU A 16 2.43 -1.37 -3.62
C LEU A 16 3.88 -1.75 -3.41
N LEU A 17 4.30 -1.69 -2.15
CA LEU A 17 5.60 -2.16 -1.70
C LEU A 17 5.66 -3.68 -1.60
N LYS A 18 6.88 -4.21 -1.52
CA LYS A 18 7.13 -5.64 -1.33
C LYS A 18 6.42 -6.21 -0.09
N ASN A 19 6.28 -5.42 0.98
CA ASN A 19 5.56 -5.82 2.20
C ASN A 19 4.03 -5.65 2.10
N GLY A 20 3.50 -5.20 0.95
CA GLY A 20 2.08 -4.97 0.70
C GLY A 20 1.58 -3.57 1.11
N GLN A 21 2.41 -2.75 1.76
CA GLN A 21 2.06 -1.37 2.11
C GLN A 21 1.84 -0.53 0.85
N GLY A 22 0.81 0.33 0.87
CA GLY A 22 0.54 1.28 -0.21
C GLY A 22 1.33 2.57 -0.06
N LEU A 23 1.72 3.17 -1.18
CA LEU A 23 2.29 4.51 -1.28
C LEU A 23 1.76 5.22 -2.52
N PHE A 24 2.00 6.52 -2.58
CA PHE A 24 1.74 7.33 -3.77
C PHE A 24 3.05 7.80 -4.40
N LEU A 25 3.12 7.72 -5.71
CA LEU A 25 4.15 8.34 -6.53
C LEU A 25 3.58 9.62 -7.11
N ILE A 26 4.21 10.75 -6.81
CA ILE A 26 3.78 12.08 -7.25
C ILE A 26 4.98 12.92 -7.69
N PRO A 27 4.81 13.80 -8.70
CA PRO A 27 5.74 14.88 -9.00
C PRO A 27 5.96 15.79 -7.78
N ALA A 28 7.22 16.11 -7.49
CA ALA A 28 7.54 17.18 -6.57
C ALA A 28 7.12 18.53 -7.18
N ASN A 29 6.59 19.43 -6.35
CA ASN A 29 6.31 20.81 -6.72
C ASN A 29 6.73 21.76 -5.58
N GLU A 30 6.63 23.07 -5.81
CA GLU A 30 7.09 24.10 -4.87
C GLU A 30 6.45 24.00 -3.47
N ASN A 31 5.24 23.43 -3.35
CA ASN A 31 4.60 23.23 -2.05
C ASN A 31 5.17 22.05 -1.25
N ASP A 32 6.03 21.23 -1.84
CA ASP A 32 6.63 20.06 -1.20
C ASP A 32 7.95 20.36 -0.48
N VAL A 33 8.48 21.58 -0.60
CA VAL A 33 9.77 21.98 0.00
C VAL A 33 9.85 21.58 1.48
N GLU A 34 8.84 21.90 2.29
CA GLU A 34 8.83 21.56 3.71
C GLU A 34 8.84 20.04 3.96
N ARG A 35 8.09 19.28 3.15
CA ARG A 35 8.00 17.82 3.25
C ARG A 35 9.32 17.15 2.85
N VAL A 36 9.98 17.66 1.82
CA VAL A 36 11.29 17.19 1.37
C VAL A 36 12.36 17.56 2.39
N THR A 37 12.34 18.77 2.96
CA THR A 37 13.23 19.15 4.07
C THR A 37 13.08 18.21 5.26
N SER A 38 11.83 17.93 5.68
CA SER A 38 11.55 16.98 6.75
C SER A 38 12.05 15.58 6.42
N PHE A 39 11.95 15.14 5.16
CA PHE A 39 12.50 13.87 4.71
C PHE A 39 14.03 13.83 4.78
N MET A 40 14.70 14.86 4.26
CA MET A 40 16.16 14.94 4.27
C MET A 40 16.75 14.90 5.68
N SER A 41 16.06 15.49 6.67
CA SER A 41 16.54 15.51 8.06
C SER A 41 16.40 14.17 8.80
N ARG A 42 15.64 13.21 8.26
CA ARG A 42 15.48 11.87 8.81
C ARG A 42 16.43 10.84 8.23
N LEU A 43 17.14 11.18 7.15
CA LEU A 43 18.09 10.27 6.51
C LEU A 43 19.34 10.08 7.35
N SER A 44 19.88 8.86 7.34
CA SER A 44 21.20 8.62 7.93
C SER A 44 22.31 9.35 7.15
N GLN A 45 23.42 9.64 7.83
CA GLN A 45 24.62 10.18 7.18
C GLN A 45 25.13 9.25 6.06
N GLU A 46 24.94 7.94 6.22
CA GLU A 46 25.33 6.97 5.20
C GLU A 46 24.46 7.09 3.95
N SER A 47 23.14 7.20 4.10
CA SER A 47 22.23 7.45 2.98
C SER A 47 22.56 8.75 2.23
N LEU A 48 22.91 9.82 2.96
CA LEU A 48 23.35 11.09 2.36
C LEU A 48 24.72 10.97 1.68
N ARG A 49 25.68 10.25 2.29
CA ARG A 49 26.99 9.98 1.69
C ARG A 49 26.86 9.22 0.38
N MET A 50 26.05 8.17 0.37
CA MET A 50 25.78 7.37 -0.83
C MET A 50 25.14 8.19 -1.95
N ARG A 51 24.37 9.22 -1.59
CA ARG A 51 23.65 10.08 -2.52
C ARG A 51 24.50 11.17 -3.16
N PHE A 52 25.29 11.84 -2.33
CA PHE A 52 26.05 13.03 -2.73
C PHE A 52 27.55 12.73 -2.90
N MET A 53 27.95 11.47 -2.69
CA MET A 53 29.33 11.00 -2.79
C MET A 53 30.31 11.77 -1.89
N ALA A 54 29.78 12.42 -0.87
CA ALA A 54 30.51 13.28 0.04
C ALA A 54 29.88 13.20 1.43
N SER A 55 30.65 13.53 2.46
CA SER A 55 30.11 13.67 3.82
C SER A 55 29.21 14.90 3.87
N VAL A 56 27.89 14.67 3.91
CA VAL A 56 26.87 15.72 3.99
C VAL A 56 26.19 15.65 5.35
N SER A 57 26.36 16.70 6.16
CA SER A 57 25.67 16.83 7.44
C SER A 57 24.26 17.40 7.28
N GLN A 58 24.06 18.27 6.30
CA GLN A 58 22.78 18.89 5.99
C GLN A 58 22.72 19.24 4.50
N VAL A 59 21.59 18.94 3.85
CA VAL A 59 21.33 19.34 2.47
C VAL A 59 20.91 20.81 2.45
N SER A 60 21.47 21.61 1.53
CA SER A 60 21.16 23.03 1.44
C SER A 60 19.72 23.27 0.97
N ASP A 61 19.11 24.37 1.44
CA ASP A 61 17.77 24.78 1.02
C ASP A 61 17.67 24.98 -0.50
N GLN A 62 18.76 25.38 -1.15
CA GLN A 62 18.80 25.56 -2.60
C GLN A 62 18.60 24.22 -3.33
N ILE A 63 19.32 23.16 -2.95
CA ILE A 63 19.16 21.83 -3.55
C ILE A 63 17.72 21.34 -3.37
N ILE A 64 17.13 21.57 -2.19
CA ILE A 64 15.74 21.15 -1.91
C ILE A 64 14.75 21.91 -2.82
N LYS A 65 14.93 23.22 -3.00
CA LYS A 65 14.12 24.03 -3.92
C LYS A 65 14.27 23.57 -5.37
N ASP A 66 15.48 23.21 -5.79
CA ASP A 66 15.76 22.73 -7.14
C ASP A 66 15.07 21.37 -7.40
N LEU A 67 15.07 20.48 -6.41
CA LEU A 67 14.32 19.21 -6.47
C LEU A 67 12.80 19.43 -6.59
N CYS A 68 12.28 20.54 -6.07
CA CYS A 68 10.85 20.84 -6.05
C CYS A 68 10.37 21.76 -7.19
N SER A 69 11.26 22.22 -8.06
CA SER A 69 10.94 23.17 -9.14
C SER A 69 11.06 22.59 -10.56
N GLY A 70 11.31 21.28 -10.67
CA GLY A 70 11.51 20.60 -11.95
C GLY A 70 10.27 20.61 -12.86
N ASN A 71 10.51 20.77 -14.16
CA ASN A 71 9.47 20.84 -15.21
C ASN A 71 9.26 19.52 -15.96
N PHE A 72 10.01 18.47 -15.61
CA PHE A 72 10.11 17.18 -16.30
C PHE A 72 10.52 17.27 -17.78
N LYS A 73 11.11 18.39 -18.20
CA LYS A 73 11.78 18.54 -19.48
C LYS A 73 13.30 18.49 -19.32
N ASP A 74 13.81 19.30 -18.39
CA ASP A 74 15.24 19.45 -18.13
C ASP A 74 15.60 18.84 -16.78
N THR A 75 14.74 19.01 -15.78
CA THR A 75 14.87 18.41 -14.46
C THR A 75 13.50 17.91 -14.00
N GLY A 76 13.47 16.82 -13.25
CA GLY A 76 12.23 16.29 -12.71
C GLY A 76 12.48 15.44 -11.49
N CYS A 77 11.59 15.53 -10.50
CA CYS A 77 11.69 14.78 -9.25
C CYS A 77 10.35 14.11 -8.92
N LEU A 78 10.38 12.80 -8.70
CA LEU A 78 9.26 12.03 -8.17
C LEU A 78 9.46 11.77 -6.68
N LEU A 79 8.40 11.95 -5.91
CA LEU A 79 8.31 11.64 -4.49
C LEU A 79 7.51 10.35 -4.30
N ALA A 80 7.96 9.50 -3.37
CA ALA A 80 7.19 8.40 -2.81
C ALA A 80 6.63 8.81 -1.44
N THR A 81 5.30 8.77 -1.27
CA THR A 81 4.63 9.31 -0.08
C THR A 81 3.70 8.31 0.59
N GLU A 82 3.71 8.29 1.93
CA GLU A 82 2.73 7.57 2.73
C GLU A 82 1.44 8.37 2.82
N GLY A 83 0.47 7.96 2.02
CA GLY A 83 -0.82 8.61 1.92
C GLY A 83 -0.89 9.73 0.87
N GLU A 84 -2.09 10.24 0.70
CA GLU A 84 -2.47 11.10 -0.43
C GLU A 84 -2.63 12.60 -0.04
N SER A 85 -2.54 12.90 1.25
CA SER A 85 -2.78 14.24 1.79
C SER A 85 -1.64 15.21 1.46
N LYS A 86 -1.92 16.51 1.51
CA LYS A 86 -0.89 17.56 1.39
C LYS A 86 0.20 17.46 2.47
N ASN A 87 -0.08 16.79 3.57
CA ASN A 87 0.87 16.59 4.68
C ASN A 87 1.44 15.16 4.70
N ALA A 88 1.27 14.39 3.61
CA ALA A 88 1.73 13.01 3.55
C ALA A 88 3.26 12.94 3.74
N LYS A 89 3.72 11.95 4.50
CA LYS A 89 5.15 11.76 4.78
C LYS A 89 5.85 11.31 3.49
N VAL A 90 6.88 12.04 3.06
CA VAL A 90 7.77 11.60 1.98
C VAL A 90 8.72 10.55 2.56
N VAL A 91 8.83 9.39 1.90
CA VAL A 91 9.66 8.25 2.33
C VAL A 91 10.72 7.85 1.30
N GLY A 92 10.68 8.48 0.12
CA GLY A 92 11.73 8.37 -0.89
C GLY A 92 11.53 9.40 -1.99
N LEU A 93 12.58 9.63 -2.77
CA LEU A 93 12.54 10.47 -3.96
C LEU A 93 13.51 9.98 -5.02
N ALA A 94 13.23 10.32 -6.26
CA ALA A 94 14.14 10.13 -7.38
C ALA A 94 14.06 11.34 -8.29
N ASN A 95 15.19 11.84 -8.75
CA ASN A 95 15.23 12.92 -9.73
C ASN A 95 16.15 12.58 -10.89
N TYR A 96 15.95 13.31 -11.99
CA TYR A 96 16.93 13.37 -13.05
C TYR A 96 17.28 14.81 -13.41
N ILE A 97 18.44 14.99 -14.02
CA ILE A 97 18.93 16.25 -14.60
C ILE A 97 19.44 15.96 -16.02
N SER A 98 18.89 16.66 -17.01
CA SER A 98 19.28 16.55 -18.42
C SER A 98 20.71 17.04 -18.63
N MET A 99 21.50 16.32 -19.42
CA MET A 99 22.89 16.65 -19.74
C MET A 99 23.03 17.74 -20.83
N GLY A 100 21.93 18.40 -21.21
CA GLY A 100 21.92 19.46 -22.22
C GLY A 100 21.98 18.99 -23.68
N ASN A 101 22.16 17.68 -23.92
CA ASN A 101 22.12 17.06 -25.25
C ASN A 101 20.70 16.60 -25.67
N ASN A 102 19.69 16.83 -24.81
CA ASN A 102 18.29 16.42 -24.98
C ASN A 102 18.09 14.91 -25.24
N ARG A 103 19.03 14.08 -24.81
CA ARG A 103 19.01 12.62 -25.02
C ARG A 103 19.37 11.84 -23.75
N THR A 104 20.29 12.37 -22.95
CA THR A 104 20.77 11.73 -21.73
C THR A 104 20.46 12.58 -20.51
N ALA A 105 20.23 11.90 -19.38
CA ALA A 105 20.01 12.55 -18.10
C ALA A 105 20.66 11.76 -16.96
N GLU A 106 21.27 12.46 -16.02
CA GLU A 106 21.79 11.86 -14.79
C GLU A 106 20.63 11.55 -13.84
N VAL A 107 20.62 10.36 -13.22
CA VAL A 107 19.53 9.88 -12.35
C VAL A 107 20.03 9.45 -10.97
N ALA A 108 19.14 9.61 -9.99
CA ALA A 108 19.57 10.02 -8.67
C ALA A 108 18.47 9.70 -7.62
N PHE A 109 18.78 8.98 -6.52
CA PHE A 109 17.76 8.39 -5.63
C PHE A 109 18.05 8.52 -4.13
N LEU A 110 17.01 8.73 -3.33
CA LEU A 110 17.04 8.63 -1.87
C LEU A 110 15.83 7.87 -1.34
N VAL A 111 16.04 7.02 -0.33
CA VAL A 111 14.97 6.32 0.39
C VAL A 111 15.29 6.34 1.88
N GLU A 112 14.29 6.67 2.70
CA GLU A 112 14.41 6.65 4.17
C GLU A 112 14.82 5.25 4.63
N ASP A 113 15.75 5.17 5.57
CA ASP A 113 16.46 3.94 5.94
C ASP A 113 15.50 2.78 6.27
N ASP A 114 14.41 3.04 7.01
CA ASP A 114 13.39 2.06 7.39
C ASP A 114 12.57 1.50 6.20
N TYR A 115 12.63 2.15 5.03
CA TYR A 115 11.90 1.77 3.83
C TYR A 115 12.80 1.16 2.75
N GLN A 116 14.11 1.06 3.01
CA GLN A 116 15.05 0.43 2.09
C GLN A 116 14.73 -1.07 1.91
N GLY A 117 15.00 -1.60 0.71
CA GLY A 117 14.70 -3.00 0.38
C GLY A 117 13.21 -3.31 0.13
N LEU A 118 12.30 -2.34 0.29
CA LEU A 118 10.86 -2.51 0.01
C LEU A 118 10.48 -2.30 -1.47
N GLY A 119 11.43 -1.86 -2.31
CA GLY A 119 11.26 -1.69 -3.75
C GLY A 119 10.97 -0.25 -4.21
N ILE A 120 11.05 0.74 -3.32
CA ILE A 120 10.77 2.16 -3.62
C ILE A 120 11.63 2.69 -4.77
N SER A 121 12.96 2.53 -4.71
CA SER A 121 13.86 3.04 -5.75
C SER A 121 13.55 2.46 -7.12
N THR A 122 13.18 1.18 -7.18
CA THR A 122 12.80 0.55 -8.44
C THR A 122 11.49 1.11 -8.98
N LEU A 123 10.48 1.28 -8.13
CA LEU A 123 9.20 1.89 -8.54
C LEU A 123 9.41 3.32 -9.06
N LEU A 124 10.19 4.11 -8.34
CA LEU A 124 10.53 5.48 -8.74
C LEU A 124 11.27 5.49 -10.07
N LEU A 125 12.30 4.66 -10.24
CA LEU A 125 13.10 4.57 -11.45
C LEU A 125 12.26 4.18 -12.68
N GLU A 126 11.39 3.17 -12.56
CA GLU A 126 10.53 2.73 -13.67
C GLU A 126 9.58 3.84 -14.13
N ARG A 127 9.03 4.64 -13.21
CA ARG A 127 8.13 5.76 -13.54
C ARG A 127 8.88 6.99 -14.03
N LEU A 128 10.01 7.29 -13.41
CA LEU A 128 10.86 8.40 -13.82
C LEU A 128 11.39 8.18 -15.25
N ALA A 129 11.79 6.95 -15.60
CA ALA A 129 12.17 6.57 -16.95
C ALA A 129 11.01 6.74 -17.95
N GLY A 130 9.80 6.31 -17.58
CA GLY A 130 8.60 6.48 -18.42
C GLY A 130 8.24 7.95 -18.68
N ILE A 131 8.44 8.83 -17.70
CA ILE A 131 8.22 10.27 -17.84
C ILE A 131 9.34 10.91 -18.67
N ALA A 132 10.61 10.55 -18.43
CA ALA A 132 11.74 11.08 -19.19
C ALA A 132 11.68 10.66 -20.66
N ALA A 133 11.27 9.42 -20.95
CA ALA A 133 11.02 8.92 -22.30
C ALA A 133 9.97 9.76 -23.05
N ALA A 134 8.91 10.17 -22.35
CA ALA A 134 7.88 11.04 -22.93
C ALA A 134 8.42 12.44 -23.31
N ASN A 135 9.54 12.85 -22.72
CA ASN A 135 10.19 14.14 -22.95
C ASN A 135 11.44 14.04 -23.85
N GLY A 136 11.65 12.88 -24.50
CA GLY A 136 12.72 12.69 -25.49
C GLY A 136 14.07 12.26 -24.92
N ILE A 137 14.19 12.08 -23.60
CA ILE A 137 15.33 11.39 -23.01
C ILE A 137 15.26 9.92 -23.43
N ILE A 138 16.36 9.38 -23.91
CA ILE A 138 16.46 8.00 -24.38
C ILE A 138 17.37 7.14 -23.51
N GLU A 139 18.20 7.77 -22.68
CA GLU A 139 19.21 7.11 -21.86
C GLU A 139 19.37 7.82 -20.52
N PHE A 140 19.54 7.05 -19.47
CA PHE A 140 19.92 7.54 -18.15
C PHE A 140 21.35 7.13 -17.82
N GLU A 141 22.00 8.00 -17.06
CA GLU A 141 23.34 7.81 -16.54
C GLU A 141 23.28 7.92 -15.00
N ALA A 142 24.08 7.15 -14.29
CA ALA A 142 24.19 7.25 -12.84
C ALA A 142 25.60 6.92 -12.36
N GLU A 143 26.10 7.72 -11.43
CA GLU A 143 27.32 7.40 -10.69
C GLU A 143 26.97 6.78 -9.34
N VAL A 144 27.65 5.69 -8.99
CA VAL A 144 27.40 4.95 -7.75
C VAL A 144 28.72 4.60 -7.07
N LEU A 145 28.82 4.82 -5.75
CA LEU A 145 30.00 4.38 -5.01
C LEU A 145 30.13 2.84 -5.05
N PRO A 146 31.36 2.28 -5.18
CA PRO A 146 31.54 0.82 -5.29
C PRO A 146 31.01 0.00 -4.11
N ASP A 147 30.92 0.61 -2.92
CA ASP A 147 30.38 0.01 -1.70
C ASP A 147 28.84 0.08 -1.62
N ASN A 148 28.17 0.85 -2.48
CA ASN A 148 26.70 0.92 -2.55
C ASN A 148 26.08 -0.28 -3.28
N GLN A 149 26.27 -1.47 -2.71
CA GLN A 149 25.76 -2.73 -3.25
C GLN A 149 24.24 -2.74 -3.40
N GLN A 150 23.51 -1.99 -2.57
CA GLN A 150 22.08 -1.85 -2.67
C GLN A 150 21.67 -1.18 -3.98
N MET A 151 22.25 -0.03 -4.31
CA MET A 151 21.92 0.70 -5.53
C MET A 151 22.39 -0.04 -6.79
N ILE A 152 23.56 -0.67 -6.75
CA ILE A 152 24.04 -1.55 -7.82
C ILE A 152 23.01 -2.67 -8.08
N ASN A 153 22.43 -3.25 -7.03
CA ASN A 153 21.39 -4.28 -7.17
C ASN A 153 20.07 -3.72 -7.69
N VAL A 154 19.69 -2.48 -7.34
CA VAL A 154 18.53 -1.80 -7.94
C VAL A 154 18.74 -1.70 -9.44
N PHE A 155 19.92 -1.27 -9.90
CA PHE A 155 20.17 -1.15 -11.33
C PHE A 155 20.18 -2.52 -12.05
N LYS A 156 20.88 -3.52 -11.50
CA LYS A 156 20.88 -4.90 -12.05
C LYS A 156 19.48 -5.53 -12.10
N SER A 157 18.70 -5.37 -11.04
CA SER A 157 17.37 -5.99 -10.93
C SER A 157 16.35 -5.38 -11.89
N SER A 158 16.54 -4.09 -12.17
CA SER A 158 15.77 -3.31 -13.14
C SER A 158 16.25 -3.50 -14.59
N GLY A 159 17.21 -4.42 -14.80
CA GLY A 159 17.69 -4.88 -16.11
C GLY A 159 18.56 -3.88 -16.87
N PHE A 160 19.28 -3.04 -16.14
CA PHE A 160 20.24 -2.10 -16.69
C PHE A 160 21.62 -2.75 -16.85
N GLU A 161 22.27 -2.49 -17.98
CA GLU A 161 23.61 -3.01 -18.25
C GLU A 161 24.64 -2.16 -17.49
N LEU A 162 25.57 -2.84 -16.80
CA LEU A 162 26.61 -2.15 -16.05
C LEU A 162 27.83 -1.95 -16.95
N HIS A 163 27.98 -0.77 -17.52
CA HIS A 163 29.20 -0.36 -18.20
C HIS A 163 30.20 0.16 -17.19
N LYS A 164 31.03 -0.74 -16.63
CA LYS A 164 32.05 -0.35 -15.65
C LYS A 164 33.16 0.45 -16.35
N VAL A 165 33.10 1.77 -16.26
CA VAL A 165 34.25 2.63 -16.56
C VAL A 165 35.17 2.61 -15.35
N TRP A 166 36.43 2.21 -15.53
CA TRP A 166 37.44 2.24 -14.48
C TRP A 166 38.02 3.65 -14.40
N ASP A 167 37.25 4.57 -13.83
CA ASP A 167 37.80 5.78 -13.21
C ASP A 167 37.65 5.63 -11.69
N SER A 168 38.66 6.03 -10.91
CA SER A 168 39.11 5.25 -9.74
C SER A 168 38.18 5.17 -8.52
N ASP A 169 37.07 5.93 -8.45
CA ASP A 169 36.32 6.11 -7.20
C ASP A 169 34.80 5.87 -7.31
N THR A 170 34.24 5.73 -8.52
CA THR A 170 32.80 5.51 -8.75
C THR A 170 32.54 4.43 -9.81
N ILE A 171 31.33 3.92 -9.85
CA ILE A 171 30.83 3.02 -10.89
C ILE A 171 29.83 3.83 -11.71
N HIS A 172 30.18 4.11 -12.97
CA HIS A 172 29.27 4.69 -13.96
C HIS A 172 28.32 3.61 -14.50
N ILE A 173 27.05 3.97 -14.68
CA ILE A 173 26.00 3.08 -15.16
C ILE A 173 25.19 3.83 -16.21
N GLU A 174 25.11 3.27 -17.42
CA GLU A 174 24.34 3.81 -18.53
C GLU A 174 23.23 2.84 -18.90
N PHE A 175 22.06 3.36 -19.27
CA PHE A 175 20.99 2.49 -19.74
C PHE A 175 19.89 3.19 -20.54
N PRO A 176 19.33 2.49 -21.53
CA PRO A 176 18.21 3.00 -22.29
C PRO A 176 16.92 3.06 -21.46
N VAL A 177 16.18 4.17 -21.55
CA VAL A 177 14.90 4.35 -20.84
C VAL A 177 13.74 3.63 -21.52
N ASP A 178 13.97 2.92 -22.63
CA ASP A 178 12.93 2.11 -23.29
C ASP A 178 12.88 0.66 -22.76
N GLY A 179 13.86 0.20 -22.00
CA GLY A 179 13.85 -1.05 -21.21
C GLY A 179 13.64 -2.35 -22.01
N ALA A 180 14.48 -3.36 -21.78
CA ALA A 180 14.39 -4.65 -22.45
C ALA A 180 13.04 -5.41 -22.23
N SER A 181 12.64 -6.21 -23.22
CA SER A 181 11.45 -7.08 -23.18
C SER A 181 11.50 -8.21 -22.15
N SER A 182 12.59 -8.37 -21.38
CA SER A 182 12.69 -9.30 -20.24
C SER A 182 12.12 -8.72 -18.93
N LEU A 183 11.83 -7.42 -18.90
CA LEU A 183 11.43 -6.68 -17.70
C LEU A 183 9.98 -6.92 -17.25
N TRP A 184 9.03 -7.05 -18.19
CA TRP A 184 7.61 -7.22 -17.86
C TRP A 184 7.34 -8.45 -16.98
N LYS A 185 8.07 -9.55 -17.16
CA LYS A 185 7.91 -10.75 -16.31
C LYS A 185 8.30 -10.49 -14.85
N ARG A 186 9.38 -9.73 -14.63
CA ARG A 186 9.86 -9.38 -13.27
C ARG A 186 8.97 -8.31 -12.62
N THR A 187 8.51 -7.33 -13.39
CA THR A 187 7.55 -6.32 -12.90
C THR A 187 6.23 -6.99 -12.52
N ALA A 188 5.66 -7.82 -13.40
CA ALA A 188 4.42 -8.55 -13.11
C ALA A 188 4.55 -9.48 -11.89
N LEU A 189 5.69 -10.15 -11.69
CA LEU A 189 5.91 -10.96 -10.49
C LEU A 189 5.97 -10.11 -9.22
N ARG A 190 6.69 -8.97 -9.25
CA ARG A 190 6.76 -8.04 -8.12
C ARG A 190 5.39 -7.48 -7.77
N GLU A 191 4.62 -7.05 -8.77
CA GLU A 191 3.25 -6.59 -8.59
C GLU A 191 2.36 -7.67 -7.98
N ARG A 192 2.43 -8.91 -8.48
CA ARG A 192 1.66 -10.05 -7.93
C ARG A 192 1.98 -10.30 -6.46
N ILE A 193 3.26 -10.30 -6.09
CA ILE A 193 3.71 -10.51 -4.70
C ILE A 193 3.23 -9.34 -3.83
N ALA A 194 3.40 -8.10 -4.28
CA ALA A 194 2.98 -6.91 -3.54
C ALA A 194 1.46 -6.87 -3.33
N VAL A 195 0.68 -7.22 -4.37
CA VAL A 195 -0.78 -7.36 -4.29
C VAL A 195 -1.16 -8.43 -3.27
N ALA A 196 -0.57 -9.62 -3.36
CA ALA A 196 -0.84 -10.71 -2.43
C ALA A 196 -0.52 -10.33 -0.98
N ASN A 197 0.66 -9.72 -0.74
CA ASN A 197 1.06 -9.27 0.58
C ASN A 197 0.14 -8.18 1.13
N SER A 198 -0.40 -7.33 0.26
CA SER A 198 -1.34 -6.30 0.70
C SER A 198 -2.70 -6.83 1.17
N LEU A 199 -3.03 -8.08 0.82
CA LEU A 199 -4.25 -8.76 1.29
C LEU A 199 -4.02 -9.53 2.59
N LEU A 200 -2.78 -9.64 3.07
CA LEU A 200 -2.48 -10.37 4.32
C LEU A 200 -3.23 -9.80 5.53
N PRO A 201 -3.38 -8.48 5.73
CA PRO A 201 -4.16 -7.97 6.87
C PRO A 201 -5.64 -8.36 6.81
N LEU A 202 -6.18 -8.62 5.62
CA LEU A 202 -7.56 -9.08 5.42
C LEU A 202 -7.70 -10.59 5.62
N LEU A 203 -6.76 -11.37 5.07
CA LEU A 203 -6.87 -12.84 4.99
C LEU A 203 -6.17 -13.56 6.15
N ARG A 204 -5.12 -12.97 6.73
CA ARG A 204 -4.34 -13.55 7.84
C ARG A 204 -4.16 -12.53 8.99
N PRO A 205 -5.24 -11.93 9.51
CA PRO A 205 -5.13 -11.03 10.66
C PRO A 205 -4.72 -11.78 11.93
N LYS A 206 -4.07 -11.09 12.87
CA LYS A 206 -3.82 -11.60 14.23
C LYS A 206 -4.79 -11.01 15.24
N ASN A 207 -5.03 -9.70 15.16
CA ASN A 207 -5.93 -8.97 16.04
C ASN A 207 -7.08 -8.39 15.22
N ILE A 208 -8.30 -8.82 15.55
CA ILE A 208 -9.54 -8.40 14.88
C ILE A 208 -10.38 -7.60 15.87
N VAL A 209 -11.01 -6.51 15.39
CA VAL A 209 -12.09 -5.85 16.11
C VAL A 209 -13.40 -6.00 15.35
N VAL A 210 -14.49 -6.28 16.06
CA VAL A 210 -15.85 -6.35 15.50
C VAL A 210 -16.67 -5.19 16.08
N VAL A 211 -16.94 -4.18 15.26
CA VAL A 211 -17.70 -2.99 15.62
C VAL A 211 -19.18 -3.26 15.36
N GLY A 212 -20.02 -3.01 16.37
CA GLY A 212 -21.45 -3.35 16.35
C GLY A 212 -21.73 -4.76 16.88
N ALA A 213 -20.80 -5.35 17.63
CA ALA A 213 -21.00 -6.62 18.31
C ALA A 213 -21.89 -6.44 19.55
N GLU A 214 -23.18 -6.23 19.34
CA GLU A 214 -24.15 -6.02 20.41
C GLU A 214 -24.47 -7.32 21.16
N LYS A 215 -25.14 -7.22 22.32
CA LYS A 215 -25.64 -8.41 23.05
C LYS A 215 -26.73 -9.17 22.29
N ASP A 216 -27.47 -8.46 21.44
CA ASP A 216 -28.54 -9.05 20.63
C ASP A 216 -27.98 -10.02 19.59
N PRO A 217 -28.33 -11.33 19.65
CA PRO A 217 -27.91 -12.32 18.67
C PRO A 217 -28.40 -12.05 17.25
N SER A 218 -29.43 -11.21 17.09
CA SER A 218 -29.96 -10.82 15.77
C SER A 218 -29.14 -9.71 15.10
N SER A 219 -28.21 -9.07 15.83
CA SER A 219 -27.33 -8.06 15.25
C SER A 219 -26.26 -8.68 14.36
N LEU A 220 -25.97 -8.05 13.23
CA LEU A 220 -24.96 -8.54 12.27
C LEU A 220 -23.57 -8.65 12.90
N GLY A 221 -23.19 -7.69 13.75
CA GLY A 221 -21.91 -7.74 14.46
C GLY A 221 -21.83 -8.89 15.45
N ASN A 222 -22.91 -9.21 16.19
CA ASN A 222 -22.94 -10.39 17.07
C ASN A 222 -22.81 -11.69 16.27
N MET A 223 -23.53 -11.83 15.15
CA MET A 223 -23.44 -13.01 14.28
C MET A 223 -22.00 -13.24 13.82
N ILE A 224 -21.33 -12.20 13.30
CA ILE A 224 -19.96 -12.32 12.83
C ILE A 224 -19.01 -12.63 14.00
N PHE A 225 -19.16 -11.94 15.14
CA PHE A 225 -18.36 -12.20 16.32
C PHE A 225 -18.48 -13.65 16.78
N ASN A 226 -19.70 -14.18 16.83
CA ASN A 226 -19.97 -15.57 17.18
C ASN A 226 -19.39 -16.55 16.16
N ASN A 227 -19.47 -16.24 14.87
CA ASN A 227 -18.89 -17.05 13.80
C ASN A 227 -17.35 -17.14 13.90
N ILE A 228 -16.68 -16.05 14.27
CA ILE A 228 -15.22 -16.04 14.51
C ILE A 228 -14.87 -16.97 15.68
N LEU A 229 -15.62 -16.88 16.79
CA LEU A 229 -15.42 -17.76 17.96
C LEU A 229 -15.67 -19.23 17.62
N ALA A 230 -16.79 -19.53 16.96
CA ALA A 230 -17.15 -20.90 16.56
C ALA A 230 -16.18 -21.49 15.53
N GLY A 231 -15.54 -20.64 14.72
CA GLY A 231 -14.48 -21.03 13.79
C GLY A 231 -13.17 -21.45 14.48
N ASN A 232 -13.01 -21.20 15.78
CA ASN A 232 -11.75 -21.34 16.52
C ASN A 232 -10.62 -20.51 15.90
N PHE A 233 -10.92 -19.23 15.60
CA PHE A 233 -9.92 -18.27 15.14
C PHE A 233 -8.71 -18.28 16.09
N THR A 234 -7.53 -18.36 15.51
CA THR A 234 -6.28 -18.57 16.27
C THR A 234 -5.68 -17.29 16.83
N GLY A 235 -6.15 -16.13 16.37
CA GLY A 235 -5.78 -14.81 16.88
C GLY A 235 -6.75 -14.28 17.94
N THR A 236 -6.63 -12.99 18.25
CA THR A 236 -7.48 -12.32 19.24
C THR A 236 -8.61 -11.55 18.55
N VAL A 237 -9.83 -11.67 19.06
CA VAL A 237 -11.00 -10.92 18.58
C VAL A 237 -11.60 -10.07 19.69
N TYR A 238 -11.80 -8.78 19.39
CA TYR A 238 -12.28 -7.76 20.32
C TYR A 238 -13.66 -7.25 19.89
N PRO A 239 -14.73 -7.44 20.68
CA PRO A 239 -16.02 -6.83 20.37
C PRO A 239 -16.05 -5.36 20.82
N ILE A 240 -16.56 -4.48 19.97
CA ILE A 240 -16.92 -3.09 20.31
C ILE A 240 -18.44 -2.92 20.20
N ASN A 241 -19.05 -2.35 21.25
CA ASN A 241 -20.47 -2.04 21.30
C ASN A 241 -20.80 -0.84 22.19
N ASN A 242 -22.05 -0.38 22.07
CA ASN A 242 -22.57 0.71 22.89
C ASN A 242 -22.73 0.25 24.34
N GLY A 243 -21.84 0.73 25.21
CA GLY A 243 -21.85 0.46 26.65
C GLY A 243 -20.81 -0.55 27.14
N GLY A 244 -19.94 -1.09 26.27
CA GLY A 244 -18.85 -1.98 26.68
C GLY A 244 -19.32 -3.27 27.37
N ASN A 245 -20.52 -3.71 27.02
CA ASN A 245 -21.17 -4.86 27.61
C ASN A 245 -20.57 -6.16 27.07
N SER A 246 -20.26 -7.13 27.91
CA SER A 246 -19.72 -8.42 27.45
C SER A 246 -20.64 -9.11 26.43
N VAL A 247 -20.01 -9.77 25.46
CA VAL A 247 -20.66 -10.48 24.34
C VAL A 247 -20.20 -11.93 24.38
N ASN A 248 -21.11 -12.88 24.53
CA ASN A 248 -20.80 -14.32 24.61
C ASN A 248 -19.68 -14.65 25.63
N GLY A 249 -19.65 -13.95 26.76
CA GLY A 249 -18.63 -14.12 27.81
C GLY A 249 -17.30 -13.42 27.56
N VAL A 250 -17.12 -12.76 26.41
CA VAL A 250 -15.91 -11.99 26.08
C VAL A 250 -16.08 -10.52 26.48
N LYS A 251 -15.03 -9.91 27.03
CA LYS A 251 -15.02 -8.49 27.38
C LYS A 251 -15.17 -7.64 26.12
N ALA A 252 -16.17 -6.77 26.09
CA ALA A 252 -16.33 -5.76 25.05
C ALA A 252 -15.77 -4.42 25.49
N TYR A 253 -15.53 -3.56 24.50
CA TYR A 253 -14.97 -2.23 24.67
C TYR A 253 -15.92 -1.18 24.11
N SER A 254 -15.96 -0.01 24.73
CA SER A 254 -16.73 1.14 24.24
C SER A 254 -15.91 2.03 23.29
N SER A 255 -14.59 1.89 23.29
CA SER A 255 -13.68 2.70 22.49
C SER A 255 -12.51 1.85 22.00
N PHE A 256 -12.00 2.18 20.80
CA PHE A 256 -10.77 1.60 20.26
C PHE A 256 -9.54 1.87 21.13
N SER A 257 -9.51 2.99 21.86
CA SER A 257 -8.39 3.36 22.75
C SER A 257 -8.19 2.40 23.91
N ASP A 258 -9.23 1.66 24.28
CA ASP A 258 -9.22 0.80 25.46
C ASP A 258 -8.74 -0.61 25.13
N ILE A 259 -8.56 -0.91 23.82
CA ILE A 259 -8.06 -2.18 23.35
C ILE A 259 -6.54 -2.25 23.62
N PRO A 260 -6.05 -3.32 24.26
CA PRO A 260 -4.65 -3.40 24.72
C PRO A 260 -3.64 -3.63 23.58
N GLU A 261 -4.10 -4.00 22.39
CA GLU A 261 -3.25 -4.37 21.26
C GLU A 261 -3.61 -3.58 20.00
N ASN A 262 -2.63 -3.40 19.12
CA ASN A 262 -2.86 -2.86 17.79
C ASN A 262 -3.75 -3.81 16.97
N ILE A 263 -4.76 -3.23 16.31
CA ILE A 263 -5.71 -3.96 15.47
C ILE A 263 -5.11 -4.14 14.07
N ASN A 264 -5.29 -5.33 13.47
CA ASN A 264 -4.92 -5.57 12.07
C ASN A 264 -6.11 -5.44 11.12
N LEU A 265 -7.26 -5.95 11.55
CA LEU A 265 -8.50 -5.99 10.78
C LEU A 265 -9.67 -5.44 11.61
N ALA A 266 -10.41 -4.49 11.05
CA ALA A 266 -11.69 -4.06 11.60
C ALA A 266 -12.85 -4.58 10.77
N ILE A 267 -13.85 -5.16 11.43
CA ILE A 267 -15.11 -5.59 10.82
C ILE A 267 -16.18 -4.65 11.35
N ILE A 268 -16.83 -3.93 10.44
CA ILE A 268 -17.80 -2.87 10.76
C ILE A 268 -19.19 -3.32 10.33
N ALA A 269 -20.07 -3.47 11.32
CA ALA A 269 -21.45 -3.95 11.15
C ALA A 269 -22.44 -3.05 11.93
N ILE A 270 -22.35 -1.73 11.71
CA ILE A 270 -23.18 -0.67 12.31
C ILE A 270 -23.93 0.13 11.21
N PRO A 271 -24.90 1.00 11.53
CA PRO A 271 -25.59 1.83 10.53
C PRO A 271 -24.61 2.60 9.63
N ALA A 272 -24.95 2.74 8.34
CA ALA A 272 -24.02 3.26 7.33
C ALA A 272 -23.59 4.72 7.58
N GLU A 273 -24.37 5.49 8.33
CA GLU A 273 -24.07 6.86 8.75
C GLU A 273 -22.88 6.90 9.74
N GLU A 274 -22.66 5.85 10.51
CA GLU A 274 -21.62 5.77 11.55
C GLU A 274 -20.33 5.11 11.05
N VAL A 275 -20.39 4.38 9.92
CA VAL A 275 -19.27 3.61 9.36
C VAL A 275 -18.04 4.47 9.10
N LEU A 276 -18.20 5.70 8.59
CA LEU A 276 -17.06 6.57 8.30
C LEU A 276 -16.28 6.93 9.57
N SER A 277 -16.99 7.17 10.68
CA SER A 277 -16.37 7.46 11.98
C SER A 277 -15.62 6.24 12.52
N ALA A 278 -16.28 5.09 12.53
CA ALA A 278 -15.68 3.83 12.96
C ALA A 278 -14.46 3.44 12.11
N ALA A 279 -14.48 3.71 10.81
CA ALA A 279 -13.34 3.49 9.92
C ALA A 279 -12.15 4.38 10.29
N LYS A 280 -12.38 5.68 10.58
CA LYS A 280 -11.31 6.60 11.03
C LYS A 280 -10.66 6.11 12.32
N GLU A 281 -11.46 5.69 13.29
CA GLU A 281 -10.95 5.19 14.57
C GLU A 281 -10.21 3.86 14.41
N SER A 282 -10.72 2.96 13.55
CA SER A 282 -10.05 1.71 13.20
C SER A 282 -8.66 1.95 12.61
N ILE A 283 -8.54 2.89 11.66
CA ILE A 283 -7.26 3.27 11.05
C ILE A 283 -6.31 3.84 12.11
N LYS A 284 -6.81 4.71 12.99
CA LYS A 284 -6.02 5.28 14.09
C LYS A 284 -5.55 4.22 15.09
N ALA A 285 -6.34 3.18 15.31
CA ALA A 285 -6.01 2.02 16.15
C ALA A 285 -5.08 1.00 15.45
N GLY A 286 -4.62 1.31 14.24
CA GLY A 286 -3.61 0.55 13.51
C GLY A 286 -4.16 -0.40 12.43
N ALA A 287 -5.47 -0.45 12.21
CA ALA A 287 -6.07 -1.35 11.24
C ALA A 287 -5.47 -1.13 9.85
N LYS A 288 -5.05 -2.23 9.21
CA LYS A 288 -4.51 -2.25 7.84
C LYS A 288 -5.50 -2.82 6.84
N ALA A 289 -6.58 -3.44 7.31
CA ALA A 289 -7.75 -3.79 6.52
C ALA A 289 -9.05 -3.48 7.29
N ILE A 290 -10.10 -3.17 6.53
CA ILE A 290 -11.46 -2.94 7.00
C ILE A 290 -12.42 -3.77 6.15
N VAL A 291 -13.35 -4.45 6.80
CA VAL A 291 -14.48 -5.13 6.19
C VAL A 291 -15.74 -4.38 6.60
N VAL A 292 -16.49 -3.86 5.63
CA VAL A 292 -17.79 -3.23 5.90
C VAL A 292 -18.89 -4.16 5.38
N VAL A 293 -19.66 -4.70 6.31
CA VAL A 293 -20.78 -5.60 6.02
C VAL A 293 -22.08 -4.81 5.81
N SER A 294 -22.18 -3.65 6.46
CA SER A 294 -23.36 -2.79 6.42
C SER A 294 -23.76 -2.37 5.01
N THR A 295 -25.07 -2.32 4.79
CA THR A 295 -25.73 -1.76 3.60
C THR A 295 -26.06 -0.29 3.78
N GLY A 296 -26.47 0.40 2.71
CA GLY A 296 -26.81 1.83 2.72
C GLY A 296 -25.85 2.69 1.90
N PHE A 297 -25.06 2.08 1.02
CA PHE A 297 -24.01 2.74 0.24
C PHE A 297 -24.46 2.94 -1.21
N ALA A 298 -23.61 2.70 -2.22
CA ALA A 298 -23.92 3.05 -3.60
C ALA A 298 -25.22 2.40 -4.12
N GLU A 299 -25.63 1.27 -3.55
CA GLU A 299 -26.89 0.57 -3.81
C GLU A 299 -28.15 1.31 -3.30
N ALA A 300 -28.00 2.24 -2.35
CA ALA A 300 -29.11 2.96 -1.72
C ALA A 300 -29.41 4.33 -2.36
N GLY A 301 -28.69 4.73 -3.41
CA GLY A 301 -28.93 5.98 -4.15
C GLY A 301 -27.80 7.01 -4.03
N ALA A 302 -28.12 8.28 -4.29
CA ALA A 302 -27.11 9.34 -4.42
C ALA A 302 -26.34 9.62 -3.11
N GLU A 303 -27.03 9.71 -1.97
CA GLU A 303 -26.39 9.91 -0.66
C GLU A 303 -25.49 8.73 -0.27
N GLY A 304 -25.94 7.50 -0.54
CA GLY A 304 -25.14 6.31 -0.31
C GLY A 304 -23.91 6.21 -1.20
N LYS A 305 -23.99 6.66 -2.47
CA LYS A 305 -22.82 6.82 -3.35
C LYS A 305 -21.81 7.82 -2.78
N GLN A 306 -22.28 8.94 -2.25
CA GLN A 306 -21.42 9.94 -1.63
C GLN A 306 -20.71 9.37 -0.38
N ARG A 307 -21.45 8.69 0.51
CA ARG A 307 -20.86 7.99 1.67
C ARG A 307 -19.81 6.95 1.25
N GLN A 308 -20.07 6.17 0.20
CA GLN A 308 -19.12 5.19 -0.30
C GLN A 308 -17.85 5.85 -0.83
N LYS A 309 -18.01 6.97 -1.56
CA LYS A 309 -16.88 7.74 -2.08
C LYS A 309 -15.99 8.24 -0.94
N GLU A 310 -16.58 8.85 0.09
CA GLU A 310 -15.84 9.35 1.26
C GLU A 310 -15.12 8.24 2.02
N LEU A 311 -15.76 7.08 2.19
CA LEU A 311 -15.13 5.90 2.81
C LEU A 311 -13.93 5.40 2.00
N VAL A 312 -14.08 5.27 0.67
CA VAL A 312 -13.00 4.82 -0.21
C VAL A 312 -11.84 5.81 -0.21
N GLU A 313 -12.12 7.11 -0.26
CA GLU A 313 -11.12 8.18 -0.19
C GLU A 313 -10.35 8.12 1.13
N LEU A 314 -11.03 7.99 2.26
CA LEU A 314 -10.41 7.85 3.57
C LEU A 314 -9.47 6.64 3.62
N VAL A 315 -9.94 5.48 3.18
CA VAL A 315 -9.17 4.23 3.22
C VAL A 315 -7.93 4.33 2.33
N ARG A 316 -8.07 4.85 1.11
CA ARG A 316 -6.96 5.02 0.16
C ARG A 316 -5.93 6.02 0.67
N ALA A 317 -6.39 7.15 1.21
CA ALA A 317 -5.51 8.19 1.75
C ALA A 317 -4.64 7.68 2.90
N ASN A 318 -5.03 6.61 3.59
CA ASN A 318 -4.29 5.99 4.69
C ASN A 318 -3.62 4.64 4.32
N GLY A 319 -3.65 4.23 3.05
CA GLY A 319 -3.02 2.99 2.59
C GLY A 319 -3.65 1.71 3.14
N VAL A 320 -4.92 1.78 3.59
CA VAL A 320 -5.66 0.66 4.19
C VAL A 320 -6.40 -0.12 3.10
N ARG A 321 -6.74 -1.39 3.34
CA ARG A 321 -7.60 -2.19 2.45
C ARG A 321 -9.05 -2.16 2.88
N LEU A 322 -9.95 -2.12 1.91
CA LEU A 322 -11.39 -2.20 2.14
C LEU A 322 -11.96 -3.41 1.40
N LEU A 323 -12.71 -4.24 2.13
CA LEU A 323 -13.65 -5.21 1.57
C LEU A 323 -15.07 -4.71 1.86
N GLY A 324 -15.90 -4.67 0.82
CA GLY A 324 -17.24 -4.06 0.88
C GLY A 324 -17.23 -2.59 0.46
N PRO A 325 -18.23 -1.77 0.85
CA PRO A 325 -19.34 -2.11 1.75
C PRO A 325 -20.33 -3.14 1.18
N SER A 326 -21.37 -3.47 1.94
CA SER A 326 -22.47 -4.35 1.50
C SER A 326 -21.98 -5.74 1.04
N CYS A 327 -21.11 -6.35 1.83
CA CYS A 327 -20.52 -7.67 1.54
C CYS A 327 -20.91 -8.73 2.58
N LEU A 328 -20.71 -10.02 2.25
CA LEU A 328 -20.91 -11.11 3.21
C LEU A 328 -19.79 -11.22 4.26
N GLY A 329 -18.65 -10.59 4.03
CA GLY A 329 -17.43 -10.75 4.81
C GLY A 329 -16.42 -11.71 4.16
N VAL A 330 -15.55 -12.29 4.98
CA VAL A 330 -14.39 -13.08 4.52
C VAL A 330 -14.15 -14.30 5.39
N MET A 331 -13.63 -15.38 4.79
CA MET A 331 -13.20 -16.59 5.48
C MET A 331 -11.76 -16.95 5.12
N ASN A 332 -11.06 -17.61 6.05
CA ASN A 332 -9.80 -18.30 5.79
C ASN A 332 -9.78 -19.63 6.55
N THR A 333 -9.74 -20.73 5.81
CA THR A 333 -9.79 -22.11 6.30
C THR A 333 -8.41 -22.69 6.67
N ASP A 334 -7.34 -21.92 6.50
CA ASP A 334 -6.00 -22.31 6.91
C ASP A 334 -5.99 -22.65 8.41
N GLN A 335 -5.34 -23.77 8.76
CA GLN A 335 -5.27 -24.28 10.14
C GLN A 335 -4.58 -23.31 11.09
N GLU A 336 -3.66 -22.48 10.58
CA GLU A 336 -2.99 -21.46 11.37
C GLU A 336 -3.84 -20.21 11.62
N ILE A 337 -4.98 -20.05 10.92
CA ILE A 337 -5.80 -18.83 10.94
C ILE A 337 -7.22 -19.12 11.43
N LYS A 338 -7.94 -20.04 10.76
CA LYS A 338 -9.31 -20.46 11.09
C LYS A 338 -10.30 -19.30 11.27
N LEU A 339 -10.32 -18.38 10.31
CA LEU A 339 -11.15 -17.18 10.38
C LEU A 339 -12.49 -17.38 9.67
N ASN A 340 -13.60 -17.15 10.37
CA ASN A 340 -14.91 -16.92 9.76
C ASN A 340 -15.44 -15.52 10.14
N ALA A 341 -14.96 -14.50 9.43
CA ALA A 341 -15.40 -13.11 9.55
C ALA A 341 -16.52 -12.80 8.55
N SER A 342 -17.58 -13.63 8.54
CA SER A 342 -18.68 -13.52 7.59
C SER A 342 -20.04 -13.74 8.22
N LEU A 343 -21.11 -13.43 7.48
CA LEU A 343 -22.49 -13.72 7.85
C LEU A 343 -22.89 -15.19 7.62
N LEU A 344 -21.97 -16.05 7.18
CA LEU A 344 -22.25 -17.47 6.97
C LEU A 344 -21.99 -18.27 8.26
N PRO A 345 -22.89 -19.19 8.64
CA PRO A 345 -22.91 -19.80 9.98
C PRO A 345 -21.74 -20.75 10.26
N HIS A 346 -21.08 -21.26 9.23
CA HIS A 346 -20.05 -22.29 9.37
C HIS A 346 -18.82 -21.98 8.53
N LEU A 347 -17.65 -22.19 9.11
CA LEU A 347 -16.40 -22.23 8.37
C LEU A 347 -16.35 -23.52 7.56
N THR A 348 -16.12 -23.39 6.25
CA THR A 348 -16.00 -24.54 5.36
C THR A 348 -14.74 -25.37 5.68
N PRO A 349 -14.73 -26.68 5.38
CA PRO A 349 -13.50 -27.47 5.51
C PRO A 349 -12.36 -26.91 4.67
N LYS A 350 -11.12 -27.11 5.14
CA LYS A 350 -9.90 -26.68 4.45
C LYS A 350 -9.76 -27.31 3.08
N GLY A 351 -9.51 -26.49 2.07
CA GLY A 351 -9.19 -26.91 0.71
C GLY A 351 -8.02 -26.17 0.09
N LYS A 352 -8.03 -26.14 -1.24
CA LYS A 352 -7.05 -25.44 -2.08
C LYS A 352 -7.73 -24.47 -3.06
N ILE A 353 -9.01 -24.17 -2.85
CA ILE A 353 -9.85 -23.42 -3.79
C ILE A 353 -10.16 -22.06 -3.16
N GLY A 354 -9.70 -20.98 -3.78
CA GLY A 354 -10.17 -19.65 -3.43
C GLY A 354 -11.47 -19.33 -4.16
N LEU A 355 -12.50 -18.90 -3.43
CA LEU A 355 -13.73 -18.36 -4.00
C LEU A 355 -13.82 -16.86 -3.76
N PHE A 356 -13.96 -16.11 -4.84
CA PHE A 356 -14.33 -14.69 -4.81
C PHE A 356 -15.64 -14.51 -5.56
N ALA A 357 -16.62 -13.90 -4.92
CA ALA A 357 -17.94 -13.67 -5.51
C ALA A 357 -18.40 -12.24 -5.24
N HIS A 358 -18.69 -11.50 -6.30
CA HIS A 358 -19.28 -10.15 -6.20
C HIS A 358 -20.74 -10.20 -5.73
N SER A 359 -21.48 -11.26 -6.10
CA SER A 359 -22.84 -11.50 -5.61
C SER A 359 -22.80 -12.43 -4.41
N ALA A 360 -23.24 -11.91 -3.26
CA ALA A 360 -23.39 -12.64 -2.01
C ALA A 360 -24.23 -13.92 -2.18
N ALA A 361 -25.42 -13.78 -2.76
CA ALA A 361 -26.36 -14.88 -2.94
C ALA A 361 -25.78 -15.97 -3.85
N LEU A 362 -25.14 -15.58 -4.96
CA LEU A 362 -24.52 -16.55 -5.87
C LEU A 362 -23.31 -17.23 -5.24
N GLY A 363 -22.49 -16.48 -4.49
CA GLY A 363 -21.35 -17.04 -3.76
C GLY A 363 -21.78 -18.13 -2.79
N LEU A 364 -22.88 -17.92 -2.06
CA LEU A 364 -23.45 -18.94 -1.17
C LEU A 364 -23.95 -20.17 -1.93
N VAL A 365 -24.65 -19.98 -3.05
CA VAL A 365 -25.11 -21.10 -3.89
C VAL A 365 -23.93 -21.93 -4.39
N ILE A 366 -22.88 -21.27 -4.90
CA ILE A 366 -21.66 -21.94 -5.38
C ILE A 366 -20.97 -22.69 -4.24
N LEU A 367 -20.86 -22.08 -3.06
CA LEU A 367 -20.23 -22.69 -1.89
C LEU A 367 -20.98 -23.94 -1.44
N ASN A 368 -22.30 -23.88 -1.33
CA ASN A 368 -23.13 -25.03 -0.96
C ASN A 368 -23.07 -26.14 -2.02
N TYR A 369 -23.09 -25.78 -3.30
CA TYR A 369 -22.98 -26.75 -4.39
C TYR A 369 -21.60 -27.41 -4.44
N ALA A 370 -20.52 -26.66 -4.23
CA ALA A 370 -19.18 -27.20 -4.15
C ALA A 370 -19.05 -28.19 -2.97
N GLN A 371 -19.63 -27.87 -1.82
CA GLN A 371 -19.64 -28.78 -0.67
C GLN A 371 -20.41 -30.08 -0.95
N SER A 372 -21.54 -30.03 -1.68
CA SER A 372 -22.27 -31.24 -2.05
C SER A 372 -21.49 -32.13 -3.03
N LEU A 373 -20.53 -31.56 -3.77
CA LEU A 373 -19.56 -32.28 -4.59
C LEU A 373 -18.31 -32.73 -3.82
N GLY A 374 -18.24 -32.50 -2.50
CA GLY A 374 -17.07 -32.84 -1.67
C GLY A 374 -15.87 -31.91 -1.89
N LEU A 375 -16.05 -30.76 -2.56
CA LEU A 375 -15.02 -29.76 -2.72
C LEU A 375 -14.90 -28.93 -1.44
N SER A 376 -13.66 -28.53 -1.15
CA SER A 376 -13.31 -27.71 0.01
C SER A 376 -12.53 -26.48 -0.45
N PHE A 377 -12.59 -25.40 0.34
CA PHE A 377 -12.05 -24.09 -0.02
C PHE A 377 -10.74 -23.82 0.72
#